data_AF-A0A371D878-F1
#
_entry.id   AF-A0A371D878-F1
#
_cell.length_a   1.000
_cell.length_b   1.000
_cell.length_c   1.000
_cell.angle_alpha   90.00
_cell.angle_beta   90.00
_cell.angle_gamma   90.00
#
_symmetry.space_group_name_H-M   'P 1'
#
loop_
_entity.id
_entity.type
_entity.pdbx_description
1 polymer ?
#
loop_
_entity_poly.entity_id
_entity_poly.type
_entity_poly.pdbx_seq_one_letter_code
_entity_poly.pdbx_strand_id
1 'polypeptide(L)'
;MRSLVATLTMIDPVSTWIVLGNRNIAVKYSENNWVRSESPTYGMTSSETCAESPGTVNITYDFWSVDVWAFYWPNTDVPQVTCTIDGDPLEVRRPPNTTSNPHTPWHWLICNADTLSWANHTVELTVTDASQTRPFCLDRFDVTTSHTSQLVHSGAATQPTQTDNATQKPSHVGAIVGGTLGGILLLLLICGAAFFWWSRKKEHRYTQTFDGDHGAYCIS
;
A
#
# COMPACT_ATOMS: atom_id res chain seq x y z
N MET A 1 -19.32 -22.62 -55.22
CA MET A 1 -18.80 -22.85 -53.85
C MET A 1 -18.92 -21.53 -53.09
N ARG A 2 -19.87 -21.42 -52.14
CA ARG A 2 -20.04 -20.23 -51.29
C ARG A 2 -19.20 -20.45 -50.03
N SER A 3 -18.19 -19.61 -49.84
CA SER A 3 -17.34 -19.63 -48.64
C SER A 3 -18.14 -19.06 -47.47
N LEU A 4 -18.45 -19.88 -46.48
CA LEU A 4 -19.03 -19.47 -45.21
C LEU A 4 -17.91 -18.86 -44.37
N VAL A 5 -17.84 -17.52 -44.34
CA VAL A 5 -16.99 -16.79 -43.40
C VAL A 5 -17.71 -16.83 -42.05
N ALA A 6 -17.25 -17.70 -41.15
CA ALA A 6 -17.72 -17.72 -39.77
C ALA A 6 -17.19 -16.47 -39.07
N THR A 7 -18.07 -15.49 -38.83
CA THR A 7 -17.78 -14.34 -37.97
C THR A 7 -17.72 -14.84 -36.53
N LEU A 8 -16.53 -15.08 -36.02
CA LEU A 8 -16.32 -15.37 -34.61
C LEU A 8 -16.68 -14.07 -33.85
N THR A 9 -17.80 -14.05 -33.15
CA THR A 9 -18.10 -12.99 -32.18
C THR A 9 -17.08 -13.14 -31.07
N MET A 10 -16.04 -12.29 -31.10
CA MET A 10 -15.10 -12.16 -30.00
C MET A 10 -15.94 -11.78 -28.78
N ILE A 11 -15.98 -12.65 -27.79
CA ILE A 11 -16.57 -12.31 -26.49
C ILE A 11 -15.64 -11.24 -25.92
N ASP A 12 -16.13 -10.00 -25.83
CA ASP A 12 -15.36 -8.91 -25.23
C ASP A 12 -14.95 -9.34 -23.82
N PRO A 13 -13.64 -9.42 -23.52
CA PRO A 13 -13.19 -9.81 -22.21
C PRO A 13 -13.76 -8.81 -21.19
N VAL A 14 -14.32 -9.32 -20.09
CA VAL A 14 -14.82 -8.45 -19.01
C VAL A 14 -13.64 -7.65 -18.47
N SER A 15 -13.70 -6.34 -18.67
CA SER A 15 -12.71 -5.38 -18.20
C SER A 15 -12.78 -5.23 -16.67
N THR A 16 -11.63 -5.24 -16.01
CA THR A 16 -11.49 -5.01 -14.57
C THR A 16 -10.55 -3.84 -14.32
N TRP A 17 -10.98 -2.91 -13.48
CA TRP A 17 -10.13 -1.84 -12.97
C TRP A 17 -9.47 -2.26 -11.65
N ILE A 18 -8.15 -2.14 -11.57
CA ILE A 18 -7.35 -2.47 -10.39
C ILE A 18 -6.53 -1.25 -9.99
N VAL A 19 -6.50 -0.99 -8.68
CA VAL A 19 -5.67 0.04 -8.07
C VAL A 19 -4.44 -0.59 -7.43
N LEU A 20 -3.26 -0.27 -7.95
CA LEU A 20 -1.96 -0.65 -7.40
C LEU A 20 -1.39 0.53 -6.62
N GLY A 21 -1.73 0.62 -5.34
CA GLY A 21 -1.18 1.68 -4.46
C GLY A 21 0.34 1.62 -4.33
N ASN A 22 0.96 2.71 -3.91
CA ASN A 22 2.42 2.85 -3.70
C ASN A 22 3.07 1.85 -2.71
N ARG A 23 2.30 0.99 -2.03
CA ARG A 23 2.81 -0.11 -1.19
C ARG A 23 2.54 -1.49 -1.76
N ASN A 24 1.93 -1.57 -2.93
CA ASN A 24 1.67 -2.84 -3.59
C ASN A 24 3.01 -3.50 -3.99
N ILE A 25 3.12 -4.82 -3.78
CA ILE A 25 4.34 -5.59 -4.08
C ILE A 25 4.71 -5.58 -5.57
N ALA A 26 3.75 -5.30 -6.46
CA ALA A 26 3.97 -5.15 -7.89
C ALA A 26 4.72 -3.85 -8.23
N VAL A 27 4.65 -2.84 -7.36
CA VAL A 27 5.35 -1.55 -7.55
C VAL A 27 6.80 -1.72 -7.10
N LYS A 28 7.73 -1.55 -8.05
CA LYS A 28 9.17 -1.68 -7.83
C LYS A 28 9.82 -0.32 -7.83
N TYR A 29 10.56 -0.03 -6.77
CA TYR A 29 11.29 1.22 -6.59
C TYR A 29 12.79 0.98 -6.78
N SER A 30 13.49 1.95 -7.37
CA SER A 30 14.97 1.97 -7.35
C SER A 30 15.47 2.01 -5.91
N GLU A 31 16.53 1.26 -5.61
CA GLU A 31 17.08 1.17 -4.25
C GLU A 31 17.51 2.53 -3.69
N ASN A 32 17.33 2.73 -2.38
CA ASN A 32 17.82 3.85 -1.56
C ASN A 32 17.33 5.28 -1.90
N ASN A 33 16.49 5.46 -2.92
CA ASN A 33 16.00 6.80 -3.30
C ASN A 33 14.58 7.11 -2.80
N TRP A 34 13.85 6.09 -2.40
CA TRP A 34 12.46 6.20 -1.98
C TRP A 34 12.31 5.97 -0.49
N VAL A 35 11.82 6.99 0.20
CA VAL A 35 11.60 6.99 1.64
C VAL A 35 10.11 6.84 1.92
N ARG A 36 9.80 5.98 2.88
CA ARG A 36 8.45 5.83 3.39
C ARG A 36 8.20 6.94 4.41
N SER A 37 7.29 7.85 4.11
CA SER A 37 6.84 8.83 5.10
C SER A 37 5.83 8.17 6.04
N GLU A 38 6.19 8.11 7.32
CA GLU A 38 5.27 7.73 8.39
C GLU A 38 4.53 8.93 8.99
N SER A 39 4.95 10.15 8.62
CA SER A 39 4.31 11.37 9.09
C SER A 39 2.98 11.57 8.36
N PRO A 40 1.86 11.81 9.07
CA PRO A 40 0.63 12.22 8.44
C PRO A 40 0.80 13.62 7.85
N THR A 41 1.08 13.71 6.55
CA THR A 41 1.12 14.97 5.84
C THR A 41 -0.32 15.51 5.72
N TYR A 42 -0.62 16.64 6.38
CA TYR A 42 -1.87 17.40 6.20
C TYR A 42 -3.18 16.58 6.32
N GLY A 43 -3.27 15.71 7.34
CA GLY A 43 -4.52 15.00 7.64
C GLY A 43 -4.82 13.81 6.72
N MET A 44 -3.92 13.44 5.81
CA MET A 44 -3.99 12.15 5.12
C MET A 44 -3.34 11.07 6.00
N THR A 45 -4.07 9.97 6.20
CA THR A 45 -3.58 8.84 6.99
C THR A 45 -2.54 8.04 6.22
N SER A 46 -1.29 8.18 6.66
CA SER A 46 -0.31 7.10 6.87
C SER A 46 0.01 6.20 5.68
N SER A 47 0.58 6.71 4.58
CA SER A 47 1.11 5.76 3.59
C SER A 47 2.17 6.13 2.56
N GLU A 48 2.70 7.34 2.53
CA GLU A 48 3.38 7.83 1.33
C GLU A 48 4.76 7.18 1.11
N THR A 49 5.08 6.89 -0.16
CA THR A 49 6.42 6.53 -0.62
C THR A 49 6.90 7.65 -1.54
N CYS A 50 7.92 8.38 -1.09
CA CYS A 50 8.39 9.57 -1.76
C CYS A 50 9.85 9.43 -2.19
N ALA A 51 10.17 9.89 -3.39
CA ALA A 51 11.54 10.08 -3.84
C ALA A 51 12.10 11.34 -3.18
N GLU A 52 13.17 11.19 -2.40
CA GLU A 52 13.94 12.29 -1.79
C GLU A 52 15.30 12.51 -2.50
N SER A 53 15.55 11.73 -3.54
CA SER A 53 16.67 11.81 -4.48
C SER A 53 16.20 11.29 -5.85
N PRO A 54 16.95 11.54 -6.94
CA PRO A 54 16.59 10.99 -8.25
C PRO A 54 16.44 9.47 -8.20
N GLY A 55 15.39 8.94 -8.81
CA GLY A 55 15.05 7.52 -8.72
C GLY A 55 13.96 7.11 -9.70
N THR A 56 13.75 5.80 -9.81
CA THR A 56 12.75 5.22 -10.71
C THR A 56 11.73 4.41 -9.93
N VAL A 57 10.51 4.34 -10.45
CA VAL A 57 9.47 3.42 -10.01
C VAL A 57 8.77 2.82 -11.20
N ASN A 58 8.53 1.52 -11.19
CA ASN A 58 7.84 0.84 -12.28
C ASN A 58 6.87 -0.23 -11.80
N ILE A 59 5.95 -0.58 -12.69
CA ILE A 59 5.12 -1.79 -12.62
C ILE A 59 5.28 -2.57 -13.91
N THR A 60 5.18 -3.89 -13.81
CA THR A 60 5.10 -4.80 -14.96
C THR A 60 3.86 -5.65 -14.79
N TYR A 61 2.88 -5.51 -15.69
CA TYR A 61 1.56 -6.10 -15.52
C TYR A 61 0.86 -6.33 -16.86
N ASP A 62 -0.10 -7.27 -16.90
CA ASP A 62 -0.93 -7.49 -18.09
C ASP A 62 -2.10 -6.48 -18.09
N PHE A 63 -2.06 -5.48 -18.96
CA PHE A 63 -3.11 -4.45 -19.05
C PHE A 63 -3.25 -3.92 -20.47
N TRP A 64 -4.26 -3.09 -20.69
CA TRP A 64 -4.46 -2.36 -21.95
C TRP A 64 -4.69 -0.86 -21.73
N SER A 65 -4.79 -0.42 -20.48
CA SER A 65 -4.82 0.98 -20.07
C SER A 65 -4.18 1.15 -18.69
N VAL A 66 -3.50 2.28 -18.47
CA VAL A 66 -2.87 2.66 -17.19
C VAL A 66 -2.91 4.17 -16.98
N ASP A 67 -3.24 4.58 -15.76
CA ASP A 67 -3.08 5.94 -15.26
C ASP A 67 -2.08 5.96 -14.09
N VAL A 68 -1.12 6.88 -14.14
CA VAL A 68 -0.12 7.05 -13.06
C VAL A 68 -0.44 8.29 -12.25
N TRP A 69 -0.66 8.12 -10.95
CA TRP A 69 -1.05 9.19 -10.03
C TRP A 69 0.01 9.46 -8.97
N ALA A 70 0.18 10.75 -8.65
CA ALA A 70 0.99 11.22 -7.54
C ALA A 70 0.24 12.21 -6.66
N PHE A 71 0.80 12.45 -5.48
CA PHE A 71 0.36 13.57 -4.64
C PHE A 71 1.06 14.86 -5.06
N TYR A 72 0.29 15.94 -5.08
CA TYR A 72 0.78 17.30 -5.33
C TYR A 72 0.39 18.22 -4.19
N TRP A 73 1.37 18.93 -3.64
CA TRP A 73 1.15 19.95 -2.63
C TRP A 73 1.14 21.34 -3.28
N PRO A 74 0.11 22.16 -3.02
CA PRO A 74 0.08 23.52 -3.54
C PRO A 74 1.31 24.33 -3.11
N ASN A 75 1.78 25.21 -4.00
CA ASN A 75 2.93 26.10 -3.76
C ASN A 75 4.27 25.39 -3.53
N THR A 76 4.40 24.11 -3.89
CA THR A 76 5.69 23.42 -3.91
C THR A 76 6.23 23.30 -5.33
N ASP A 77 7.55 23.39 -5.47
CA ASP A 77 8.24 23.10 -6.72
C ASP A 77 8.23 21.60 -6.97
N VAL A 78 7.65 21.19 -8.09
CA VAL A 78 7.55 19.78 -8.47
C VAL A 78 8.84 19.33 -9.13
N PRO A 79 9.39 18.16 -8.75
CA PRO A 79 10.47 17.54 -9.49
C PRO A 79 10.12 17.27 -10.96
N GLN A 80 11.10 17.40 -11.85
CA GLN A 80 11.06 16.90 -13.22
C GLN A 80 10.89 15.38 -13.23
N VAL A 81 9.80 14.96 -13.87
CA VAL A 81 9.46 13.55 -14.07
C VAL A 81 9.39 13.22 -15.55
N THR A 82 9.75 11.99 -15.88
CA THR A 82 9.52 11.38 -17.20
C THR A 82 8.75 10.08 -16.99
N CYS A 83 7.93 9.72 -17.97
CA CYS A 83 7.10 8.52 -17.93
C CYS A 83 7.26 7.78 -19.25
N THR A 84 7.43 6.46 -19.19
CA THR A 84 7.55 5.61 -20.37
C THR A 84 6.66 4.39 -20.24
N ILE A 85 6.25 3.85 -21.38
CA ILE A 85 5.62 2.53 -21.49
C ILE A 85 6.44 1.68 -22.45
N ASP A 86 6.94 0.54 -21.97
CA ASP A 86 7.84 -0.35 -22.72
C ASP A 86 9.07 0.37 -23.30
N GLY A 87 9.51 1.45 -22.64
CA GLY A 87 10.60 2.32 -23.08
C GLY A 87 10.18 3.48 -24.00
N ASP A 88 8.95 3.49 -24.51
CA ASP A 88 8.43 4.59 -25.32
C ASP A 88 7.93 5.74 -24.43
N PRO A 89 8.29 7.00 -24.73
CA PRO A 89 7.94 8.13 -23.89
C PRO A 89 6.44 8.46 -23.95
N LEU A 90 5.85 8.71 -22.78
CA LEU A 90 4.49 9.23 -22.60
C LEU A 90 4.50 10.73 -22.31
N GLU A 91 3.42 11.42 -22.68
CA GLU A 91 3.24 12.83 -22.33
C GLU A 91 3.06 12.99 -20.81
N VAL A 92 3.90 13.82 -20.21
CA VAL A 92 3.79 14.21 -18.80
C VAL A 92 2.89 15.45 -18.71
N ARG A 93 1.75 15.29 -18.04
CA ARG A 93 0.78 16.35 -17.76
C ARG A 93 1.28 17.24 -16.64
N ARG A 94 0.93 18.53 -16.69
CA ARG A 94 1.28 19.47 -15.62
C ARG A 94 0.43 19.25 -14.37
N PRO A 95 0.95 19.59 -13.17
CA PRO A 95 0.16 19.59 -11.94
C PRO A 95 -1.11 20.45 -12.07
N PRO A 96 -2.19 20.12 -11.35
CA PRO A 96 -3.42 20.90 -11.37
C PRO A 96 -3.20 22.31 -10.80
N ASN A 97 -3.99 23.30 -11.25
CA ASN A 97 -3.99 24.64 -10.65
C ASN A 97 -4.67 24.60 -9.28
N THR A 98 -3.91 24.88 -8.22
CA THR A 98 -4.36 24.79 -6.83
C THR A 98 -4.63 26.14 -6.16
N THR A 99 -4.69 27.23 -6.94
CA THR A 99 -4.90 28.60 -6.42
C THR A 99 -6.15 28.73 -5.54
N SER A 100 -7.20 27.95 -5.80
CA SER A 100 -8.45 27.98 -5.04
C SER A 100 -8.39 27.26 -3.69
N ASN A 101 -7.42 26.38 -3.47
CA ASN A 101 -7.27 25.63 -2.22
C ASN A 101 -5.79 25.29 -1.96
N PRO A 102 -5.01 26.28 -1.46
CA PRO A 102 -3.56 26.15 -1.31
C PRO A 102 -3.12 25.28 -0.10
N HIS A 103 -4.07 24.75 0.67
CA HIS A 103 -3.78 23.98 1.89
C HIS A 103 -4.19 22.52 1.81
N THR A 104 -4.76 22.08 0.67
CA THR A 104 -5.20 20.70 0.48
C THR A 104 -4.28 20.02 -0.53
N PRO A 105 -3.71 18.85 -0.21
CA PRO A 105 -3.01 18.03 -1.20
C PRO A 105 -3.99 17.55 -2.29
N TRP A 106 -3.48 17.41 -3.51
CA TRP A 106 -4.25 16.99 -4.68
C TRP A 106 -3.69 15.72 -5.29
N HIS A 107 -4.56 14.93 -5.92
CA HIS A 107 -4.14 13.85 -6.81
C HIS A 107 -3.82 14.44 -8.18
N TRP A 108 -2.62 14.16 -8.67
CA TRP A 108 -2.13 14.63 -9.96
C TRP A 108 -1.93 13.43 -10.89
N LEU A 109 -2.68 13.41 -12.00
CA LEU A 109 -2.47 12.48 -13.11
C LEU A 109 -1.22 12.90 -13.88
N ILE A 110 -0.17 12.09 -13.82
CA ILE A 110 1.13 12.40 -14.44
C ILE A 110 1.14 12.03 -15.90
N CYS A 111 0.83 10.77 -16.20
CA CYS A 111 0.81 10.22 -17.53
C CYS A 111 -0.28 9.14 -17.58
N ASN A 112 -0.77 8.89 -18.78
CA ASN A 112 -1.69 7.81 -19.04
C ASN A 112 -1.37 7.19 -20.41
N ALA A 113 -1.68 5.92 -20.55
CA ALA A 113 -1.73 5.24 -21.83
C ALA A 113 -3.03 4.44 -21.89
N ASP A 114 -3.78 4.62 -22.97
CA ASP A 114 -5.02 3.93 -23.26
C ASP A 114 -4.92 3.20 -24.61
N THR A 115 -5.85 2.28 -24.86
CA THR A 115 -5.97 1.57 -26.15
C THR A 115 -4.75 0.73 -26.55
N LEU A 116 -3.97 0.26 -25.58
CA LEU A 116 -2.84 -0.62 -25.82
C LEU A 116 -3.33 -2.01 -26.27
N SER A 117 -2.47 -2.75 -26.95
CA SER A 117 -2.71 -4.18 -27.16
C SER A 117 -2.76 -4.90 -25.81
N TRP A 118 -3.59 -5.93 -25.69
CA TRP A 118 -3.58 -6.76 -24.48
C TRP A 118 -2.26 -7.55 -24.37
N ALA A 119 -1.33 -7.08 -23.53
CA ALA A 119 -0.03 -7.71 -23.31
C ALA A 119 0.55 -7.37 -21.92
N ASN A 120 1.70 -7.98 -21.62
CA ASN A 120 2.49 -7.63 -20.45
C ASN A 120 3.30 -6.35 -20.76
N HIS A 121 2.93 -5.26 -20.12
CA HIS A 121 3.53 -3.95 -20.32
C HIS A 121 4.29 -3.50 -19.07
N THR A 122 5.35 -2.73 -19.28
CA THR A 122 6.10 -2.08 -18.20
C THR A 122 5.90 -0.57 -18.27
N VAL A 123 5.35 0.01 -17.22
CA VAL A 123 5.28 1.47 -17.06
C VAL A 123 6.36 1.88 -16.08
N GLU A 124 7.22 2.79 -16.51
CA GLU A 124 8.30 3.33 -15.70
C GLU A 124 8.19 4.84 -15.57
N LEU A 125 8.21 5.31 -14.34
CA LEU A 125 8.31 6.71 -13.97
C LEU A 125 9.71 7.00 -13.43
N THR A 126 10.39 7.99 -13.99
CA THR A 126 11.71 8.44 -13.54
C THR A 126 11.63 9.87 -13.03
N VAL A 127 12.12 10.09 -11.81
CA VAL A 127 12.21 11.40 -11.14
C VAL A 127 13.67 11.84 -11.14
N THR A 128 13.98 13.02 -11.68
CA THR A 128 15.38 13.39 -12.00
C THR A 128 16.02 14.46 -11.10
N ASP A 129 15.22 15.27 -10.41
CA ASP A 129 15.69 16.39 -9.55
C ASP A 129 14.98 16.42 -8.18
N ALA A 130 14.46 15.27 -7.74
CA ALA A 130 13.91 15.13 -6.40
C ALA A 130 14.99 15.37 -5.33
N SER A 131 14.58 15.97 -4.21
CA SER A 131 15.41 16.22 -3.04
C SER A 131 14.57 16.13 -1.77
N GLN A 132 15.20 16.14 -0.59
CA GLN A 132 14.48 16.22 0.69
C GLN A 132 13.59 17.47 0.83
N THR A 133 13.93 18.56 0.15
CA THR A 133 13.13 19.82 0.17
C THR A 133 12.14 19.91 -0.99
N ARG A 134 12.28 19.04 -1.99
CA ARG A 134 11.41 18.92 -3.17
C ARG A 134 11.11 17.44 -3.41
N PRO A 135 10.40 16.75 -2.50
CA PRO A 135 10.11 15.34 -2.66
C PRO A 135 9.06 15.13 -3.75
N PHE A 136 9.09 13.95 -4.37
CA PHE A 136 8.02 13.49 -5.27
C PHE A 136 7.36 12.26 -4.65
N CYS A 137 6.04 12.30 -4.41
CA CYS A 137 5.34 11.21 -3.72
C CYS A 137 4.39 10.49 -4.66
N LEU A 138 4.65 9.21 -4.92
CA LEU A 138 3.76 8.36 -5.71
C LEU A 138 2.50 8.04 -4.90
N ASP A 139 1.34 8.11 -5.55
CA ASP A 139 0.07 7.67 -4.99
C ASP A 139 -0.21 6.22 -5.41
N ARG A 140 -0.45 6.00 -6.70
CA ARG A 140 -0.88 4.70 -7.23
C ARG A 140 -0.78 4.60 -8.76
N PHE A 141 -0.90 3.37 -9.25
CA PHE A 141 -1.20 3.05 -10.64
C PHE A 141 -2.62 2.51 -10.73
N ASP A 142 -3.43 3.10 -11.59
CA ASP A 142 -4.77 2.62 -11.90
C ASP A 142 -4.68 1.86 -13.23
N VAL A 143 -4.76 0.53 -13.20
CA VAL A 143 -4.62 -0.33 -14.39
C VAL A 143 -5.95 -0.94 -14.79
N THR A 144 -6.23 -0.98 -16.09
CA THR A 144 -7.37 -1.70 -16.63
C THR A 144 -6.89 -3.00 -17.25
N THR A 145 -7.34 -4.11 -16.68
CA THR A 145 -6.94 -5.48 -17.02
C THR A 145 -8.17 -6.33 -17.42
N SER A 146 -8.00 -7.62 -17.69
CA SER A 146 -9.09 -8.59 -17.92
C SER A 146 -9.23 -9.50 -16.70
N HIS A 147 -10.47 -9.88 -16.35
CA HIS A 147 -10.77 -10.72 -15.18
C HIS A 147 -9.95 -12.02 -15.12
N THR A 148 -9.59 -12.59 -16.27
CA THR A 148 -8.82 -13.83 -16.38
C THR A 148 -7.40 -13.72 -15.81
N SER A 149 -6.78 -12.54 -15.80
CA SER A 149 -5.40 -12.36 -15.34
C SER A 149 -5.22 -12.38 -13.82
N GLN A 150 -6.26 -12.05 -13.06
CA GLN A 150 -6.20 -12.08 -11.59
C GLN A 150 -6.02 -13.50 -11.03
N LEU A 151 -6.52 -14.51 -11.75
CA LEU A 151 -6.41 -15.92 -11.37
C LEU A 151 -5.01 -16.48 -11.62
N VAL A 152 -4.27 -15.95 -12.61
CA VAL A 152 -2.94 -16.47 -12.98
C VAL A 152 -1.86 -15.98 -12.01
N HIS A 153 -1.96 -14.75 -11.50
CA HIS A 153 -1.00 -14.23 -10.50
C HIS A 153 -1.27 -14.72 -9.06
N SER A 154 -2.47 -15.25 -8.78
CA SER A 154 -2.80 -15.84 -7.46
C SER A 154 -2.49 -17.35 -7.39
N GLY A 155 -2.09 -17.97 -8.51
CA GLY A 155 -2.07 -19.42 -8.67
C GLY A 155 -0.77 -19.99 -9.23
N ALA A 156 0.39 -19.62 -8.69
CA ALA A 156 1.63 -20.40 -8.83
C ALA A 156 2.79 -19.77 -8.02
N ALA A 157 2.72 -19.82 -6.69
CA ALA A 157 3.93 -19.99 -5.91
C ALA A 157 4.43 -21.44 -6.05
N THR A 158 4.65 -21.90 -7.28
CA THR A 158 5.43 -23.11 -7.53
C THR A 158 6.88 -22.68 -7.36
N GLN A 159 7.36 -22.86 -6.14
CA GLN A 159 8.77 -22.82 -5.80
C GLN A 159 9.57 -23.53 -6.91
N PRO A 160 10.43 -22.83 -7.67
CA PRO A 160 11.31 -23.52 -8.59
C PRO A 160 12.24 -24.37 -7.73
N THR A 161 12.18 -25.68 -7.90
CA THR A 161 13.22 -26.60 -7.43
C THR A 161 14.47 -26.35 -8.27
N GLN A 162 15.15 -25.22 -8.05
CA GLN A 162 16.49 -25.00 -8.56
C GLN A 162 17.45 -25.76 -7.67
N THR A 163 17.99 -26.84 -8.23
CA THR A 163 19.19 -27.51 -7.72
C THR A 163 20.40 -26.64 -8.06
N ASP A 164 20.56 -25.53 -7.34
CA ASP A 164 21.79 -24.74 -7.38
C ASP A 164 22.55 -24.93 -6.07
N ASN A 165 23.70 -25.58 -6.19
CA ASN A 165 24.74 -25.72 -5.15
C ASN A 165 25.39 -24.36 -4.88
N ALA A 166 24.62 -23.39 -4.38
CA ALA A 166 25.12 -22.14 -3.86
C ALA A 166 24.90 -22.12 -2.35
N THR A 167 26.00 -22.11 -1.60
CA THR A 167 26.07 -22.00 -0.14
C THR A 167 25.36 -20.73 0.35
N GLN A 168 24.04 -20.78 0.52
CA GLN A 168 23.27 -19.72 1.13
C GLN A 168 23.33 -19.86 2.66
N LYS A 169 23.65 -18.76 3.34
CA LYS A 169 23.67 -18.70 4.80
C LYS A 169 22.24 -18.87 5.33
N PRO A 170 22.01 -19.72 6.35
CA PRO A 170 20.67 -20.00 6.85
C PRO A 170 20.04 -18.74 7.45
N SER A 171 18.91 -18.30 6.90
CA SER A 171 18.10 -17.24 7.48
C SER A 171 17.42 -17.76 8.76
N HIS A 172 17.73 -17.15 9.91
CA HIS A 172 17.27 -17.53 11.26
C HIS A 172 15.78 -17.19 11.54
N VAL A 173 14.89 -17.41 10.56
CA VAL A 173 13.45 -17.10 10.70
C VAL A 173 12.79 -17.99 11.77
N GLY A 174 13.30 -19.21 11.98
CA GLY A 174 12.76 -20.14 12.98
C GLY A 174 12.88 -19.67 14.44
N ALA A 175 13.85 -18.82 14.77
CA ALA A 175 14.07 -18.37 16.15
C ALA A 175 13.03 -17.31 16.60
N ILE A 176 12.51 -16.51 15.67
CA ILE A 176 11.59 -15.42 15.99
C ILE A 176 10.18 -15.96 16.28
N VAL A 177 9.73 -16.96 15.53
CA VAL A 177 8.38 -17.51 15.70
C VAL A 177 8.24 -18.32 17.00
N GLY A 178 9.30 -19.03 17.43
CA GLY A 178 9.28 -19.83 18.66
C GLY A 178 9.13 -19.00 19.95
N GLY A 179 9.67 -17.78 19.98
CA GLY A 179 9.60 -16.91 21.16
C GLY A 179 8.19 -16.43 21.48
N THR A 180 7.39 -16.10 20.45
CA THR A 180 6.05 -15.53 20.63
C THR A 180 5.07 -16.53 21.23
N LEU A 181 5.05 -17.77 20.74
CA LEU A 181 4.18 -18.83 21.24
C LEU A 181 4.54 -19.22 22.68
N GLY A 182 5.83 -19.30 23.01
CA GLY A 182 6.29 -19.55 24.38
C GLY A 182 5.93 -18.41 25.34
N GLY A 183 6.09 -17.16 24.90
CA GLY A 183 5.76 -15.97 25.69
C GLY A 183 4.28 -15.87 26.05
N ILE A 184 3.38 -16.14 25.09
CA ILE A 184 1.93 -16.11 25.33
C ILE A 184 1.50 -17.18 26.33
N LEU A 185 2.01 -18.41 26.20
CA LEU A 185 1.71 -19.51 27.12
C LEU A 185 2.19 -19.21 28.55
N LEU A 186 3.41 -18.66 28.69
CA LEU A 186 3.97 -18.29 30.00
C LEU A 186 3.17 -17.15 30.63
N LEU A 187 2.80 -16.12 29.85
CA LEU A 187 2.04 -14.97 30.34
C LEU A 187 0.66 -15.40 30.87
N LEU A 188 -0.05 -16.27 30.13
CA LEU A 188 -1.35 -16.77 30.55
C LEU A 188 -1.27 -17.58 31.86
N LEU A 189 -0.22 -18.37 32.07
CA LEU A 189 0.00 -19.09 33.32
C LEU A 189 0.23 -18.16 34.50
N ILE A 190 1.04 -17.11 34.33
CA ILE A 190 1.33 -16.12 35.38
C ILE A 190 0.06 -15.34 35.74
N CYS A 191 -0.67 -14.84 34.74
CA CYS A 191 -1.92 -14.13 34.95
C CYS A 191 -2.98 -15.02 35.62
N GLY A 192 -3.09 -16.29 35.20
CA GLY A 192 -4.00 -17.26 35.80
C GLY A 192 -3.69 -17.53 37.27
N ALA A 193 -2.42 -17.76 37.62
CA ALA A 193 -1.99 -17.98 39.00
C ALA A 193 -2.22 -16.75 39.90
N ALA A 194 -1.89 -15.56 39.40
CA ALA A 194 -2.13 -14.30 40.11
C ALA A 194 -3.62 -14.07 40.36
N PHE A 195 -4.46 -14.29 39.35
CA PHE A 195 -5.91 -14.17 39.48
C PHE A 195 -6.49 -15.16 40.50
N PHE A 196 -6.03 -16.42 40.46
CA PHE A 196 -6.47 -17.46 41.38
C PHE A 196 -6.09 -17.17 42.84
N TRP A 197 -4.92 -16.59 43.09
CA TRP A 197 -4.56 -16.16 44.45
C TRP A 197 -5.35 -14.93 44.90
N TRP A 198 -5.68 -14.03 43.98
CA TRP A 198 -6.41 -12.82 44.33
C TRP A 198 -7.88 -13.09 44.64
N SER A 199 -8.50 -14.02 43.91
CA SER A 199 -9.88 -14.44 44.17
C SER A 199 -10.03 -15.09 45.54
N ARG A 200 -9.04 -15.89 45.95
CA ARG A 200 -9.03 -16.54 47.28
C ARG A 200 -8.96 -15.55 48.46
N LYS A 201 -8.46 -14.33 48.26
CA LYS A 201 -8.26 -13.36 49.34
C LYS A 201 -9.47 -12.44 49.58
N LYS A 202 -10.53 -12.52 48.76
CA LYS A 202 -11.67 -11.59 48.82
C LYS A 202 -12.80 -11.98 49.78
N GLU A 203 -12.71 -13.09 50.50
CA GLU A 203 -13.81 -13.54 51.39
C GLU A 203 -13.85 -12.91 52.80
N HIS A 204 -13.06 -11.87 53.11
CA HIS A 204 -13.02 -11.33 54.49
C HIS A 204 -13.27 -9.83 54.66
N ARG A 205 -13.79 -9.09 53.67
CA ARG A 205 -14.10 -7.66 53.88
C ARG A 205 -15.34 -7.20 53.15
N TYR A 206 -16.52 -7.52 53.67
CA TYR A 206 -17.74 -6.73 53.44
C TYR A 206 -18.73 -6.90 54.59
N THR A 207 -18.63 -6.02 55.60
CA THR A 207 -19.75 -5.49 56.41
C THR A 207 -19.27 -4.31 57.25
N GLN A 208 -19.16 -3.13 56.64
CA GLN A 208 -19.32 -1.86 57.36
C GLN A 208 -19.58 -0.71 56.37
N THR A 209 -20.84 -0.31 56.25
CA THR A 209 -21.27 1.04 55.90
C THR A 209 -22.48 1.27 56.80
N PHE A 210 -22.26 1.77 58.02
CA PHE A 210 -22.05 3.19 58.37
C PHE A 210 -23.18 4.07 57.81
N ASP A 211 -24.16 4.21 58.70
CA ASP A 211 -25.21 5.21 58.78
C ASP A 211 -24.63 6.62 58.59
N GLY A 212 -25.27 7.44 57.76
CA GLY A 212 -24.68 8.69 57.25
C GLY A 212 -25.74 9.67 56.77
N ASP A 213 -26.58 10.04 57.73
CA ASP A 213 -27.47 11.20 57.78
C ASP A 213 -26.94 12.45 57.02
N HIS A 214 -27.65 12.87 55.97
CA HIS A 214 -27.51 14.21 55.40
C HIS A 214 -28.89 14.80 55.12
N GLY A 215 -29.36 15.56 56.11
CA GLY A 215 -30.52 16.41 56.02
C GLY A 215 -30.36 17.64 55.11
N ALA A 216 -31.55 18.11 54.71
CA ALA A 216 -31.97 19.49 54.59
C ALA A 216 -31.17 20.48 53.72
N TYR A 217 -31.75 20.81 52.56
CA TYR A 217 -31.63 22.14 51.95
C TYR A 217 -33.04 22.71 51.76
N CYS A 218 -33.29 23.84 52.41
CA CYS A 218 -34.54 24.58 52.35
C CYS A 218 -34.65 25.47 51.10
N ILE A 219 -35.90 25.70 50.71
CA ILE A 219 -36.39 26.57 49.66
C ILE A 219 -36.49 28.00 50.19
N SER A 220 -35.97 28.98 49.45
CA SER A 220 -36.54 30.35 49.30
C SER A 220 -35.85 31.08 48.16
#